data_AF-A0A4R6INQ5-F1
#
_entry.id   AF-A0A4R6INQ5-F1
#
_cell.length_a   1.000
_cell.length_b   1.000
_cell.length_c   1.000
_cell.angle_alpha   90.00
_cell.angle_beta   90.00
_cell.angle_gamma   90.00
#
_symmetry.space_group_name_H-M   'P 1'
#
loop_
_entity.id
_entity.type
_entity.pdbx_description
1 polymer ?
#
loop_
_entity_poly.entity_id
_entity_poly.type
_entity_poly.pdbx_seq_one_letter_code
_entity_poly.pdbx_strand_id
1 'polypeptide(L)'
;MFFQQETMVYFVDREINFILMLIILSVCLYNIMNTSEKHNDRMAKLTFASVYPMYVAKVASKNRTEAELREVITWLTGFDSDKQTELINEKITFDEFFKRASLNPNVHLITGMICGYRIEEIENELTRQVRYLDKLVDELAKGRKMKKILRIP
;
A
#
# COMPACT_ATOMS: atom_id res chain seq x y z
N MET A 1 12.93 -16.86 19.21
CA MET A 1 13.72 -17.50 18.13
C MET A 1 12.78 -18.07 17.05
N PHE A 2 11.95 -17.22 16.43
CA PHE A 2 11.00 -17.62 15.36
C PHE A 2 10.82 -16.56 14.26
N PHE A 3 11.63 -15.48 14.25
CA PHE A 3 11.40 -14.31 13.40
C PHE A 3 12.40 -14.14 12.23
N GLN A 4 13.28 -15.11 11.96
CA GLN A 4 14.26 -15.01 10.87
C GLN A 4 13.87 -15.73 9.57
N GLN A 5 12.70 -16.38 9.48
CA GLN A 5 12.35 -17.15 8.26
C GLN A 5 11.32 -16.46 7.34
N GLU A 6 10.50 -15.51 7.82
CA GLU A 6 9.48 -14.89 6.95
C GLU A 6 9.98 -13.70 6.11
N THR A 7 11.15 -13.13 6.41
CA THR A 7 11.79 -12.14 5.54
C THR A 7 12.40 -12.76 4.29
N MET A 8 12.62 -14.08 4.27
CA MET A 8 13.20 -14.81 3.13
C MET A 8 12.17 -15.32 2.10
N VAL A 9 10.88 -14.98 2.24
CA VAL A 9 9.88 -15.30 1.20
C VAL A 9 9.70 -14.15 0.20
N TYR A 10 10.17 -12.94 0.53
CA TYR A 10 10.17 -11.79 -0.39
C TYR A 10 11.35 -11.76 -1.36
N PHE A 11 12.29 -12.72 -1.25
CA PHE A 11 13.56 -12.70 -1.98
C PHE A 11 13.69 -13.73 -3.11
N VAL A 12 12.66 -14.56 -3.32
CA VAL A 12 12.64 -15.57 -4.39
C VAL A 12 11.60 -15.17 -5.43
N ASP A 13 11.96 -14.23 -6.30
CA ASP A 13 11.67 -14.25 -7.73
C ASP A 13 12.29 -12.98 -8.34
N ARG A 14 13.40 -13.21 -9.07
CA ARG A 14 14.29 -12.20 -9.63
C ARG A 14 13.67 -11.46 -10.81
N GLU A 15 14.27 -10.28 -11.06
CA GLU A 15 14.08 -9.35 -12.21
C GLU A 15 13.12 -8.17 -12.00
N ILE A 16 13.06 -7.65 -10.78
CA ILE A 16 12.66 -6.25 -10.57
C ILE A 16 13.91 -5.45 -10.25
N ASN A 17 14.18 -4.46 -11.11
CA ASN A 17 15.29 -3.49 -11.07
C ASN A 17 15.85 -3.30 -9.66
N PHE A 18 17.14 -3.58 -9.46
CA PHE A 18 17.84 -3.47 -8.17
C PHE A 18 17.66 -2.06 -7.54
N ILE A 19 17.44 -1.05 -8.38
CA ILE A 19 17.10 0.32 -8.02
C ILE A 19 15.72 0.42 -7.35
N LEU A 20 14.72 -0.33 -7.80
CA LEU A 20 13.38 -0.36 -7.21
C LEU A 20 13.34 -1.15 -5.91
N MET A 21 14.12 -2.22 -5.81
CA MET A 21 14.36 -2.91 -4.54
C MET A 21 15.05 -1.96 -3.56
N LEU A 22 16.03 -1.17 -4.01
CA LEU A 22 16.69 -0.14 -3.21
C LEU A 22 15.80 1.07 -2.91
N ILE A 23 14.78 1.42 -3.70
CA ILE A 23 13.83 2.50 -3.37
C ILE A 23 12.73 1.99 -2.43
N ILE A 24 12.21 0.78 -2.61
CA ILE A 24 11.24 0.17 -1.68
C ILE A 24 11.94 -0.21 -0.38
N LEU A 25 13.17 -0.75 -0.42
CA LEU A 25 14.02 -0.94 0.75
C LEU A 25 14.54 0.40 1.27
N SER A 26 14.78 1.44 0.47
CA SER A 26 15.13 2.77 1.01
C SER A 26 13.91 3.37 1.69
N VAL A 27 12.69 3.29 1.15
CA VAL A 27 11.49 3.77 1.84
C VAL A 27 11.17 2.88 3.04
N CYS A 28 11.33 1.55 2.98
CA CYS A 28 11.08 0.63 4.09
C CYS A 28 12.19 0.58 5.15
N LEU A 29 13.47 0.73 4.79
CA LEU A 29 14.62 0.83 5.72
C LEU A 29 14.90 2.28 6.16
N TYR A 30 14.62 3.31 5.38
CA TYR A 30 14.67 4.70 5.88
C TYR A 30 13.53 4.99 6.86
N ASN A 31 12.45 4.20 6.80
CA ASN A 31 11.43 4.15 7.84
C ASN A 31 11.97 3.60 9.19
N ILE A 32 13.20 3.05 9.25
CA ILE A 32 13.85 2.65 10.51
C ILE A 32 14.24 3.87 11.36
N MET A 33 14.23 5.10 10.81
CA MET A 33 14.74 6.27 11.54
C MET A 33 13.69 7.37 11.67
N ASN A 34 12.97 7.28 12.79
CA ASN A 34 12.22 8.34 13.48
C ASN A 34 10.95 8.86 12.80
N THR A 35 9.87 8.84 13.59
CA THR A 35 8.66 9.65 13.50
C THR A 35 9.00 11.15 13.54
N SER A 36 9.67 11.65 12.50
CA SER A 36 9.91 13.07 12.29
C SER A 36 8.90 13.59 11.29
N GLU A 37 8.35 14.79 11.52
CA GLU A 37 7.48 15.53 10.58
C GLU A 37 7.99 15.47 9.13
N LYS A 38 9.32 15.48 8.93
CA LYS A 38 9.96 15.36 7.60
C LYS A 38 9.62 14.06 6.85
N HIS A 39 9.35 12.96 7.53
CA HIS A 39 8.92 11.71 6.90
C HIS A 39 7.49 11.83 6.39
N ASN A 40 6.59 12.38 7.22
CA ASN A 40 5.20 12.63 6.85
C ASN A 40 5.11 13.62 5.67
N ASP A 41 5.94 14.67 5.67
CA ASP A 41 6.01 15.65 4.57
C ASP A 41 6.46 15.03 3.25
N ARG A 42 7.35 14.03 3.29
CA ARG A 42 7.78 13.30 2.08
C ARG A 42 6.67 12.41 1.57
N MET A 43 5.96 11.71 2.46
CA MET A 43 4.80 10.88 2.09
C MET A 43 3.69 11.73 1.46
N ALA A 44 3.44 12.93 2.00
CA ALA A 44 2.47 13.87 1.43
C ALA A 44 2.86 14.38 0.04
N LYS A 45 4.16 14.41 -0.31
CA LYS A 45 4.65 14.84 -1.63
C LYS A 45 4.69 13.73 -2.67
N LEU A 46 4.51 12.47 -2.26
CA LEU A 46 4.45 11.35 -3.20
C LEU A 46 3.12 11.38 -3.96
N THR A 47 3.20 11.14 -5.26
CA THR A 47 2.02 11.09 -6.12
C THR A 47 1.52 9.67 -6.26
N PHE A 48 0.20 9.51 -6.24
CA PHE A 48 -0.44 8.21 -6.44
C PHE A 48 -0.02 7.59 -7.79
N ALA A 49 0.08 8.42 -8.82
CA ALA A 49 0.51 8.04 -10.16
C ALA A 49 1.92 7.43 -10.21
N SER A 50 2.85 7.89 -9.35
CA SER A 50 4.21 7.34 -9.32
C SER A 50 4.29 5.97 -8.66
N VAL A 51 3.39 5.71 -7.69
CA VAL A 51 3.39 4.46 -6.91
C VAL A 51 2.48 3.41 -7.53
N TYR A 52 1.40 3.80 -8.21
CA TYR A 52 0.44 2.88 -8.80
C TYR A 52 1.07 1.78 -9.70
N PRO A 53 1.98 2.10 -10.64
CA PRO A 53 2.65 1.07 -11.45
C PRO A 53 3.43 0.04 -10.61
N MET A 54 3.95 0.46 -9.44
CA MET A 54 4.67 -0.43 -8.53
C MET A 54 3.72 -1.40 -7.84
N TYR A 55 2.50 -0.97 -7.49
CA TYR A 55 1.47 -1.88 -6.96
C TYR A 55 1.04 -2.89 -8.01
N VAL A 56 0.82 -2.45 -9.26
CA VAL A 56 0.49 -3.34 -10.39
C VAL A 56 1.58 -4.40 -10.57
N ALA A 57 2.85 -3.99 -10.60
CA ALA A 57 3.98 -4.92 -10.72
C ALA A 57 4.04 -5.92 -9.53
N LYS A 58 3.81 -5.45 -8.30
CA LYS A 58 3.79 -6.30 -7.09
C LYS A 58 2.71 -7.38 -7.19
N VAL A 59 1.49 -7.04 -7.58
CA VAL A 59 0.39 -8.01 -7.68
C VAL A 59 0.56 -8.94 -8.88
N ALA A 60 1.02 -8.41 -10.02
CA ALA A 60 1.29 -9.21 -11.22
C ALA A 60 2.37 -10.27 -10.98
N SER A 61 3.43 -9.93 -10.22
CA SER A 61 4.48 -10.89 -9.83
C SER A 61 3.97 -12.07 -9.00
N LYS A 62 2.76 -11.97 -8.44
CA LYS A 62 2.11 -13.01 -7.62
C LYS A 62 0.87 -13.59 -8.29
N ASN A 63 0.81 -13.54 -9.62
CA ASN A 63 -0.28 -14.06 -10.44
C ASN A 63 -1.65 -13.45 -10.11
N ARG A 64 -1.66 -12.19 -9.69
CA ARG A 64 -2.87 -11.39 -9.47
C ARG A 64 -3.03 -10.36 -10.58
N THR A 65 -4.26 -9.92 -10.79
CA THR A 65 -4.61 -9.01 -11.88
C THR A 65 -4.67 -7.56 -11.41
N GLU A 66 -4.48 -6.62 -12.34
CA GLU A 66 -4.73 -5.19 -12.06
C GLU A 66 -6.19 -4.94 -11.68
N ALA A 67 -7.14 -5.70 -12.22
CA ALA A 67 -8.56 -5.59 -11.88
C ALA A 67 -8.80 -5.85 -10.38
N GLU A 68 -8.17 -6.88 -9.81
CA GLU A 68 -8.23 -7.17 -8.37
C GLU A 68 -7.62 -6.03 -7.53
N LEU A 69 -6.52 -5.42 -8.00
CA LEU A 69 -5.93 -4.26 -7.33
C LEU A 69 -6.87 -3.06 -7.35
N ARG A 70 -7.50 -2.77 -8.49
CA ARG A 70 -8.48 -1.69 -8.64
C ARG A 70 -9.69 -1.91 -7.75
N GLU A 71 -10.18 -3.13 -7.64
CA GLU A 71 -11.28 -3.50 -6.74
C GLU A 71 -10.93 -3.22 -5.27
N VAL A 72 -9.70 -3.56 -4.85
CA VAL A 72 -9.19 -3.26 -3.50
C VAL A 72 -9.13 -1.75 -3.26
N ILE A 73 -8.64 -0.98 -4.22
CA ILE A 73 -8.59 0.48 -4.13
C ILE A 73 -10.00 1.07 -4.06
N THR A 74 -10.92 0.62 -4.92
CA THR A 74 -12.33 1.01 -4.90
C THR A 74 -12.96 0.74 -3.55
N TRP A 75 -12.72 -0.45 -2.99
CA TRP A 75 -13.25 -0.78 -1.69
C TRP A 75 -12.71 0.14 -0.60
N LEU A 76 -11.42 0.50 -0.63
CA LEU A 76 -10.81 1.36 0.37
C LEU A 76 -11.29 2.82 0.28
N THR A 77 -11.35 3.39 -0.93
CA THR A 77 -11.51 4.84 -1.14
C THR A 77 -12.87 5.26 -1.71
N GLY A 78 -13.65 4.30 -2.20
CA GLY A 78 -14.89 4.54 -2.93
C GLY A 78 -14.70 4.98 -4.39
N PHE A 79 -13.47 5.04 -4.90
CA PHE A 79 -13.21 5.44 -6.29
C PHE A 79 -13.42 4.27 -7.26
N ASP A 80 -14.27 4.45 -8.26
CA ASP A 80 -14.39 3.50 -9.37
C ASP A 80 -13.10 3.48 -10.23
N SER A 81 -13.04 2.54 -11.18
CA SER A 81 -11.88 2.37 -12.06
C SER A 81 -11.56 3.60 -12.91
N ASP A 82 -12.59 4.34 -13.30
CA ASP A 82 -12.47 5.51 -14.18
C ASP A 82 -11.89 6.67 -13.40
N LYS A 83 -12.41 6.90 -12.18
CA LYS A 83 -11.90 7.90 -11.24
C LYS A 83 -10.48 7.58 -10.83
N GLN A 84 -10.15 6.32 -10.55
CA GLN A 84 -8.76 5.94 -10.28
C GLN A 84 -7.82 6.32 -11.44
N THR A 85 -8.26 6.10 -12.68
CA THR A 85 -7.49 6.43 -13.88
C THR A 85 -7.35 7.95 -14.06
N GLU A 86 -8.42 8.72 -13.84
CA GLU A 86 -8.39 10.19 -13.82
C GLU A 86 -7.36 10.71 -12.81
N LEU A 87 -7.39 10.22 -11.56
CA LEU A 87 -6.47 10.64 -10.49
C LEU A 87 -5.01 10.27 -10.78
N ILE A 88 -4.76 9.14 -11.47
CA ILE A 88 -3.43 8.77 -11.97
C ILE A 88 -2.97 9.78 -13.03
N ASN A 89 -3.84 10.16 -13.96
CA ASN A 89 -3.50 11.11 -15.02
C ASN A 89 -3.28 12.54 -14.48
N GLU A 90 -4.06 12.95 -13.48
CA GLU A 90 -3.89 14.22 -12.76
C GLU A 90 -2.59 14.27 -11.94
N LYS A 91 -1.95 13.12 -11.68
CA LYS A 91 -0.72 13.01 -10.86
C LYS A 91 -0.89 13.60 -9.46
N ILE A 92 -2.06 13.42 -8.86
CA ILE A 92 -2.34 13.94 -7.52
C ILE A 92 -1.45 13.33 -6.45
N THR A 93 -1.26 14.07 -5.37
CA THR A 93 -0.54 13.57 -4.20
C THR A 93 -1.37 12.59 -3.38
N PHE A 94 -0.75 11.79 -2.52
CA PHE A 94 -1.49 10.94 -1.58
C PHE A 94 -2.35 11.75 -0.61
N ASP A 95 -1.90 12.94 -0.22
CA ASP A 95 -2.68 13.86 0.62
C ASP A 95 -3.99 14.26 -0.08
N GLU A 96 -3.92 14.68 -1.35
CA GLU A 96 -5.11 15.00 -2.14
C GLU A 96 -5.97 13.77 -2.44
N PHE A 97 -5.33 12.62 -2.71
CA PHE A 97 -6.02 11.36 -3.00
C PHE A 97 -6.92 10.95 -1.85
N PHE A 98 -6.40 10.96 -0.61
CA PHE A 98 -7.18 10.58 0.56
C PHE A 98 -8.13 11.69 1.04
N LYS A 99 -7.83 12.97 0.81
CA LYS A 99 -8.79 14.06 1.04
C LYS A 99 -10.01 13.98 0.15
N ARG A 100 -9.86 13.50 -1.09
CA ARG A 100 -10.97 13.29 -2.04
C ARG A 100 -11.66 11.94 -1.83
N ALA A 101 -11.05 11.02 -1.08
CA ALA A 101 -11.57 9.68 -0.88
C ALA A 101 -12.67 9.64 0.18
N SER A 102 -13.69 8.82 -0.06
CA SER A 102 -14.65 8.44 0.97
C SER A 102 -14.25 7.08 1.51
N LEU A 103 -13.46 7.07 2.58
CA LEU A 103 -12.98 5.82 3.17
C LEU A 103 -14.13 4.90 3.57
N ASN A 104 -13.96 3.60 3.31
CA ASN A 104 -14.93 2.59 3.70
C ASN A 104 -15.19 2.63 5.22
N PRO A 105 -16.44 2.50 5.70
CA PRO A 105 -16.69 2.39 7.13
C PRO A 105 -15.91 1.22 7.77
N ASN A 106 -15.61 0.16 7.02
CA ASN A 106 -14.92 -1.03 7.50
C ASN A 106 -13.38 -0.91 7.52
N VAL A 107 -12.78 0.26 7.22
CA VAL A 107 -11.31 0.42 7.27
C VAL A 107 -10.72 0.18 8.65
N HIS A 108 -11.50 0.38 9.72
CA HIS A 108 -11.08 0.08 11.09
C HIS A 108 -10.80 -1.41 11.33
N LEU A 109 -11.27 -2.31 10.45
CA LEU A 109 -10.97 -3.74 10.50
C LEU A 109 -9.61 -4.09 9.88
N ILE A 110 -8.92 -3.12 9.29
CA ILE A 110 -7.56 -3.29 8.74
C ILE A 110 -6.56 -3.15 9.89
N THR A 111 -6.37 -4.23 10.62
CA THR A 111 -5.54 -4.27 11.83
C THR A 111 -4.26 -5.09 11.64
N GLY A 112 -3.35 -4.97 12.62
CA GLY A 112 -2.14 -5.77 12.71
C GLY A 112 -0.90 -5.07 12.17
N MET A 113 0.14 -5.87 11.89
CA MET A 113 1.46 -5.35 11.51
C MET A 113 1.61 -5.17 10.00
N ILE A 114 2.24 -4.06 9.60
CA ILE A 114 2.69 -3.78 8.23
C ILE A 114 4.03 -3.04 8.30
N CYS A 115 5.01 -3.47 7.49
CA CYS A 115 6.35 -2.86 7.43
C CYS A 115 7.05 -2.65 8.79
N GLY A 116 6.78 -3.53 9.78
CA GLY A 116 7.40 -3.46 11.11
C GLY A 116 6.63 -2.67 12.18
N TYR A 117 5.48 -2.07 11.85
CA TYR A 117 4.66 -1.27 12.77
C TYR A 117 3.22 -1.76 12.82
N ARG A 118 2.52 -1.47 13.93
CA ARG A 118 1.08 -1.73 14.07
C ARG A 118 0.29 -0.56 13.50
N ILE A 119 -0.68 -0.85 12.64
CA ILE A 119 -1.47 0.18 11.96
C ILE A 119 -2.26 1.04 12.95
N GLU A 120 -2.85 0.43 13.98
CA GLU A 120 -3.58 1.17 15.01
C GLU A 120 -2.72 2.06 15.92
N GLU A 121 -1.39 1.91 15.92
CA GLU A 121 -0.47 2.78 16.68
C GLU A 121 -0.01 4.01 15.87
N ILE A 122 -0.41 4.12 14.60
CA ILE A 122 -0.01 5.24 13.73
C ILE A 122 -0.89 6.46 14.03
N GLU A 123 -0.28 7.50 14.63
CA GLU A 123 -0.96 8.75 14.97
C GLU A 123 -1.32 9.59 13.72
N ASN A 124 -0.39 9.72 12.78
CA ASN A 124 -0.60 10.53 11.58
C ASN A 124 -1.64 9.88 10.64
N GLU A 125 -2.72 10.60 10.38
CA GLU A 125 -3.87 10.08 9.62
C GLU A 125 -3.51 9.70 8.18
N LEU A 126 -2.78 10.57 7.47
CA LEU A 126 -2.38 10.32 6.09
C LEU A 126 -1.47 9.08 6.00
N THR A 127 -0.48 8.99 6.89
CA THR A 127 0.40 7.83 6.96
C THR A 127 -0.40 6.56 7.26
N ARG A 128 -1.36 6.61 8.20
CA ARG A 128 -2.24 5.48 8.51
C ARG A 128 -3.08 5.04 7.30
N GLN A 129 -3.63 6.00 6.56
CA GLN A 129 -4.40 5.76 5.33
C GLN A 129 -3.57 5.11 4.22
N VAL A 130 -2.35 5.60 3.98
CA VAL A 130 -1.41 4.98 3.03
C VAL A 130 -1.08 3.55 3.48
N ARG A 131 -0.88 3.32 4.78
CA ARG A 131 -0.61 1.98 5.31
C ARG A 131 -1.79 1.03 5.20
N TYR A 132 -3.04 1.50 5.22
CA TYR A 132 -4.19 0.67 4.89
C TYR A 132 -4.09 0.13 3.47
N LEU A 133 -3.78 0.99 2.50
CA LEU A 133 -3.59 0.58 1.11
C LEU A 133 -2.45 -0.44 0.97
N ASP A 134 -1.28 -0.13 1.54
CA ASP A 134 -0.13 -1.05 1.53
C ASP A 134 -0.48 -2.44 2.10
N LYS A 135 -1.25 -2.46 3.20
CA LYS A 135 -1.69 -3.70 3.85
C LYS A 135 -2.59 -4.52 2.94
N LEU A 136 -3.57 -3.90 2.27
CA LEU A 136 -4.48 -4.61 1.38
C LEU A 136 -3.75 -5.16 0.15
N VAL A 137 -2.84 -4.37 -0.44
CA VAL A 137 -2.00 -4.83 -1.56
C VAL A 137 -1.08 -5.97 -1.13
N ASP A 138 -0.53 -5.92 0.09
CA ASP A 138 0.28 -7.01 0.64
C ASP A 138 -0.53 -8.29 0.85
N GLU A 139 -1.75 -8.17 1.36
CA GLU A 139 -2.67 -9.31 1.49
C GLU A 139 -3.04 -9.91 0.13
N LEU A 140 -3.26 -9.07 -0.90
CA LEU A 140 -3.50 -9.50 -2.27
C LEU A 140 -2.28 -10.23 -2.85
N ALA A 141 -1.09 -9.66 -2.70
CA ALA A 141 0.17 -10.26 -3.15
C ALA A 141 0.51 -11.57 -2.42
N LYS A 142 0.10 -11.72 -1.15
CA LYS A 142 0.19 -12.98 -0.39
C LYS A 142 -0.84 -14.03 -0.82
N GLY A 143 -1.67 -13.73 -1.82
CA GLY A 143 -2.64 -14.64 -2.37
C GLY A 143 -3.87 -14.86 -1.49
N ARG A 144 -4.17 -13.94 -0.56
CA ARG A 144 -5.42 -14.02 0.22
C ARG A 144 -6.63 -13.91 -0.71
N LYS A 145 -7.74 -14.55 -0.32
CA LYS A 145 -9.01 -14.49 -1.07
C LYS A 145 -9.59 -13.08 -1.00
N MET A 146 -10.15 -12.59 -2.12
CA MET A 146 -10.71 -11.23 -2.21
C MET A 146 -11.74 -10.94 -1.11
N LYS A 147 -12.69 -11.86 -0.86
CA LYS A 147 -13.68 -11.72 0.24
C LYS A 147 -13.05 -11.43 1.60
N LYS A 148 -11.90 -12.06 1.90
CA LYS A 148 -11.16 -11.79 3.15
C LYS A 148 -10.51 -10.42 3.11
N ILE A 149 -9.90 -10.02 1.99
CA ILE A 149 -9.24 -8.72 1.83
C ILE A 149 -10.25 -7.59 2.02
N LEU A 150 -11.39 -7.67 1.34
CA LEU A 150 -12.49 -6.69 1.39
C LEU A 150 -13.33 -6.76 2.68
N ARG A 151 -12.97 -7.65 3.62
CA ARG A 151 -13.67 -7.84 4.89
C ARG A 151 -15.19 -8.04 4.71
N ILE A 152 -15.59 -8.69 3.61
CA ILE A 152 -16.99 -9.02 3.33
C ILE A 152 -17.30 -10.36 4.03
N PRO A 153 -18.37 -10.45 4.83
CA PRO A 153 -18.79 -11.69 5.48
C PRO A 153 -19.13 -12.81 4.46
#